data_AF-A0A8D8ZFG2-F1
#
_entry.id   AF-A0A8D8ZFG2-F1
#
_cell.length_a   1.000
_cell.length_b   1.000
_cell.length_c   1.000
_cell.angle_alpha   90.00
_cell.angle_beta   90.00
_cell.angle_gamma   90.00
#
_symmetry.space_group_name_H-M   'P 1'
#
loop_
_entity.id
_entity.type
_entity.pdbx_description
1 polymer ?
#
loop_
_entity_poly.entity_id
_entity_poly.type
_entity_poly.pdbx_seq_one_letter_code
_entity_poly.pdbx_strand_id
1 'polypeptide(L)'
;MEWVSQWGKPHQCLPITIDVGTNNEKLLKDPLYVGLRQKRTTGDAYDELIDEFMKAVVKRYGQNTLIQFEDFGNHNAFRFLDKYRDKYCTFNDDIQGTASVAVAGLMAGRRVTKKKISECKFLFLGAGEAAIGIADLCVRAMQTEGTSVQDARDRIWMMDIDGLLAKGRAEGHLEGHKEYYAKEHASSRSLLDLVNEVKPNILIGASACAGAFTPEILTKMGEYNDRPFIFALSNPTDRAECTAQQAYENTQGRCIFASGSPFKPVTLGGKTFYPGQGNNAYIFPGVALGVIATGIHHITEDIFLIAAEAVADFVKDEDIERGSVYPPLSKIRDCSVEIAGRVAKYAYEKGIASHYPEPSDKFKFVKAQMYDYHYDCPLPATYDWPDQISFEQPIPVSQITGDHLKK
;
A
#
# COMPACT_ATOMS: atom_id res chain seq x y z
N MET A 1 -4.96 9.93 10.09
CA MET A 1 -4.35 9.82 11.44
C MET A 1 -4.78 8.56 12.21
N GLU A 2 -6.02 8.05 12.09
CA GLU A 2 -6.48 6.86 12.84
C GLU A 2 -5.65 5.57 12.63
N TRP A 3 -4.99 5.43 11.48
CA TRP A 3 -4.17 4.24 11.19
C TRP A 3 -2.76 4.32 11.77
N VAL A 4 -2.20 5.53 11.91
CA VAL A 4 -0.83 5.74 12.38
C VAL A 4 -0.64 5.27 13.81
N SER A 5 -1.63 5.50 14.68
CA SER A 5 -1.61 5.08 16.08
C SER A 5 -1.62 3.55 16.28
N GLN A 6 -1.85 2.78 15.21
CA GLN A 6 -1.87 1.32 15.29
C GLN A 6 -0.49 0.67 15.10
N TRP A 7 0.52 1.41 14.64
CA TRP A 7 1.84 0.83 14.34
C TRP A 7 3.02 1.78 14.62
N GLY A 8 2.89 3.07 14.33
CA GLY A 8 3.95 4.06 14.51
C GLY A 8 3.79 4.86 15.81
N LYS A 9 4.90 5.39 16.33
CA LYS A 9 4.89 6.31 17.48
C LYS A 9 4.27 7.65 17.03
N PRO A 10 3.11 8.08 17.56
CA PRO A 10 2.40 9.25 17.02
C PRO A 10 3.23 10.53 16.99
N HIS A 11 4.13 10.72 17.96
CA HIS A 11 5.02 11.89 18.03
C HIS A 11 6.10 11.92 16.93
N GLN A 12 6.29 10.84 16.18
CA GLN A 12 7.21 10.74 15.05
C GLN A 12 6.52 10.96 13.71
N CYS A 13 5.21 11.24 13.71
CA CYS A 13 4.43 11.40 12.49
C CYS A 13 4.04 12.87 12.32
N LEU A 14 4.22 13.39 11.12
CA LEU A 14 3.93 14.78 10.77
C LEU A 14 3.01 14.83 9.54
N PRO A 15 1.70 15.02 9.70
CA PRO A 15 0.79 15.21 8.58
C PRO A 15 1.02 16.58 7.94
N ILE A 16 1.13 16.64 6.61
CA ILE A 16 1.41 17.86 5.86
C ILE A 16 0.43 17.99 4.70
N THR A 17 -0.15 19.17 4.56
CA THR A 17 -0.96 19.55 3.39
C THR A 17 -0.23 20.64 2.62
N ILE A 18 0.03 20.39 1.33
CA ILE A 18 0.64 21.38 0.43
C ILE A 18 -0.48 22.12 -0.31
N ASP A 19 -0.83 23.31 0.15
CA ASP A 19 -1.86 24.14 -0.48
C ASP A 19 -1.26 25.01 -1.60
N VAL A 20 -1.55 24.63 -2.84
CA VAL A 20 -1.21 25.40 -4.05
C VAL A 20 -2.43 26.02 -4.72
N GLY A 21 -3.55 26.13 -3.99
CA GLY A 21 -4.86 26.50 -4.51
C GLY A 21 -5.74 25.29 -4.84
N THR A 22 -6.94 25.56 -5.34
CA THR A 22 -7.93 24.53 -5.70
C THR A 22 -8.66 24.88 -6.98
N ASN A 23 -8.94 23.86 -7.80
CA ASN A 23 -9.77 24.03 -9.00
C ASN A 23 -11.26 23.82 -8.73
N ASN A 24 -11.63 23.43 -7.50
CA ASN A 24 -13.02 23.18 -7.11
C ASN A 24 -13.79 24.51 -6.93
N GLU A 25 -14.67 24.81 -7.88
CA GLU A 25 -15.51 26.01 -7.90
C GLU A 25 -16.39 26.17 -6.66
N LYS A 26 -16.84 25.05 -6.06
CA LYS A 26 -17.67 25.10 -4.86
C LYS A 26 -16.84 25.62 -3.68
N LEU A 27 -15.61 25.11 -3.50
CA LEU A 27 -14.70 25.56 -2.44
C LEU A 27 -14.25 27.01 -2.64
N LEU A 28 -13.96 27.43 -3.87
CA LEU A 28 -13.56 28.82 -4.15
C LEU A 28 -14.65 29.83 -3.75
N LYS A 29 -15.93 29.45 -3.91
CA LYS A 29 -17.11 30.28 -3.59
C LYS A 29 -17.58 30.12 -2.15
N ASP A 30 -17.14 29.08 -1.46
CA ASP A 30 -17.57 28.78 -0.09
C ASP A 30 -16.92 29.76 0.89
N PRO A 31 -17.68 30.60 1.62
CA PRO A 31 -17.13 31.54 2.59
C PRO A 31 -16.40 30.86 3.77
N LEU A 32 -16.63 29.56 4.00
CA LEU A 32 -15.97 28.79 5.06
C LEU A 32 -14.68 28.10 4.60
N TYR A 33 -14.35 28.13 3.31
CA TYR A 33 -13.10 27.54 2.80
C TYR A 33 -11.88 28.28 3.36
N VAL A 34 -10.99 27.51 4.02
CA VAL A 34 -9.80 28.01 4.73
C VAL A 34 -8.53 28.00 3.88
N GLY A 35 -8.55 27.34 2.72
CA GLY A 35 -7.38 27.25 1.83
C GLY A 35 -7.24 28.46 0.90
N LEU A 36 -6.19 28.44 0.07
CA LEU A 36 -5.92 29.48 -0.90
C LEU A 36 -7.06 29.62 -1.92
N ARG A 37 -7.64 30.82 -2.00
CA ARG A 37 -8.75 31.16 -2.92
C ARG A 37 -8.26 31.51 -4.32
N GLN A 38 -7.49 30.60 -4.91
CA GLN A 38 -6.99 30.68 -6.27
C GLN A 38 -7.03 29.30 -6.94
N LYS A 39 -6.96 29.29 -8.27
CA LYS A 39 -6.73 28.06 -9.03
C LYS A 39 -5.35 27.46 -8.70
N ARG A 40 -5.21 26.16 -8.91
CA ARG A 40 -3.98 25.44 -8.60
C ARG A 40 -2.80 26.03 -9.39
N THR A 41 -1.72 26.37 -8.70
CA THR A 41 -0.42 26.61 -9.33
C THR A 41 0.05 25.32 -10.02
N THR A 42 0.61 25.45 -11.22
CA THR A 42 1.12 24.34 -12.04
C THR A 42 2.46 24.73 -12.67
N GLY A 43 3.13 23.77 -13.32
CA GLY A 43 4.43 23.99 -13.95
C GLY A 43 5.56 24.18 -12.94
N ASP A 44 6.61 24.89 -13.35
CA ASP A 44 7.88 25.00 -12.62
C ASP A 44 7.72 25.49 -11.17
N ALA A 45 6.83 26.45 -10.93
CA ALA A 45 6.58 26.96 -9.57
C ALA A 45 6.05 25.88 -8.61
N TYR A 46 5.26 24.92 -9.11
CA TYR A 46 4.82 23.80 -8.30
C TYR A 46 5.95 22.80 -8.06
N ASP A 47 6.75 22.54 -9.09
CA ASP A 47 7.87 21.60 -9.01
C ASP A 47 8.98 22.08 -8.08
N GLU A 48 9.29 23.38 -8.12
CA GLU A 48 10.25 24.04 -7.22
C GLU A 48 9.79 23.94 -5.77
N LEU A 49 8.49 24.16 -5.50
CA LEU A 49 7.92 24.01 -4.15
C LEU A 49 8.09 22.58 -3.62
N ILE A 50 7.77 21.57 -4.43
CA ILE A 50 7.92 20.17 -4.00
C ILE A 50 9.42 19.82 -3.84
N ASP A 51 10.30 20.30 -4.73
CA ASP A 51 11.74 20.11 -4.58
C ASP A 51 12.29 20.76 -3.31
N GLU A 52 11.85 21.97 -2.98
CA GLU A 52 12.22 22.64 -1.73
C GLU A 52 11.69 21.86 -0.53
N PHE A 53 10.45 21.41 -0.56
CA PHE A 53 9.84 20.59 0.48
C PHE A 53 10.67 19.33 0.78
N MET A 54 10.97 18.53 -0.25
CA MET A 54 11.75 17.29 -0.09
C MET A 54 13.13 17.58 0.52
N LYS A 55 13.82 18.63 0.05
CA LYS A 55 15.12 19.07 0.59
C LYS A 55 15.00 19.54 2.04
N ALA A 56 13.99 20.34 2.38
CA ALA A 56 13.81 20.92 3.70
C ALA A 56 13.50 19.84 4.75
N VAL A 57 12.60 18.89 4.43
CA VAL A 57 12.25 17.76 5.29
C VAL A 57 13.49 16.95 5.62
N VAL A 58 14.25 16.52 4.61
CA VAL A 58 15.45 15.72 4.83
C VAL A 58 16.56 16.49 5.53
N LYS A 59 16.74 17.78 5.21
CA LYS A 59 17.71 18.65 5.91
C LYS A 59 17.38 18.76 7.41
N ARG A 60 16.09 18.78 7.77
CA ARG A 60 15.64 18.93 9.15
C ARG A 60 15.63 17.62 9.94
N TYR A 61 15.14 16.54 9.33
CA TYR A 61 14.81 15.29 10.02
C TYR A 61 15.72 14.11 9.66
N GLY A 62 16.54 14.24 8.61
CA GLY A 62 17.51 13.23 8.17
C GLY A 62 17.09 12.48 6.91
N GLN A 63 18.07 11.85 6.25
CA GLN A 63 17.91 11.13 4.97
C GLN A 63 17.06 9.85 5.08
N ASN A 64 16.88 9.32 6.29
CA ASN A 64 16.01 8.18 6.60
C ASN A 64 14.56 8.59 6.94
N THR A 65 14.21 9.87 6.79
CA THR A 65 12.83 10.33 6.98
C THR A 65 11.95 9.77 5.88
N LEU A 66 10.96 8.97 6.28
CA LEU A 66 9.94 8.45 5.36
C LEU A 66 8.98 9.56 4.94
N ILE A 67 8.83 9.75 3.63
CA ILE A 67 7.89 10.70 3.02
C ILE A 67 6.90 9.90 2.17
N GLN A 68 5.66 9.78 2.63
CA GLN A 68 4.58 9.13 1.88
C GLN A 68 3.77 10.20 1.12
N PHE A 69 3.62 10.03 -0.19
CA PHE A 69 2.68 10.80 -1.01
C PHE A 69 1.31 10.14 -1.00
N GLU A 70 0.25 10.94 -0.92
CA GLU A 70 -1.15 10.52 -0.82
C GLU A 70 -2.05 11.53 -1.56
N ASP A 71 -3.06 11.07 -2.28
CA ASP A 71 -4.12 11.88 -2.91
C ASP A 71 -3.59 12.97 -3.88
N PHE A 72 -2.49 12.67 -4.59
CA PHE A 72 -2.03 13.52 -5.70
C PHE A 72 -2.84 13.19 -6.97
N GLY A 73 -2.98 14.15 -7.89
CA GLY A 73 -3.64 13.86 -9.16
C GLY A 73 -2.75 13.01 -10.08
N ASN A 74 -3.35 12.03 -10.78
CA ASN A 74 -2.74 11.06 -11.73
C ASN A 74 -1.39 11.42 -12.33
N HIS A 75 -1.30 12.57 -12.99
CA HIS A 75 -0.06 12.99 -13.65
C HIS A 75 1.08 13.32 -12.68
N ASN A 76 0.76 13.98 -11.56
CA ASN A 76 1.76 14.42 -10.58
C ASN A 76 2.22 13.29 -9.67
N ALA A 77 1.36 12.33 -9.30
CA ALA A 77 1.78 11.24 -8.42
C ALA A 77 2.88 10.38 -9.06
N PHE A 78 2.69 9.92 -10.30
CA PHE A 78 3.72 9.17 -11.03
C PHE A 78 4.99 9.99 -11.22
N ARG A 79 4.84 11.23 -11.69
CA ARG A 79 5.97 12.10 -11.97
C ARG A 79 6.81 12.37 -10.72
N PHE A 80 6.17 12.63 -9.57
CA PHE A 80 6.89 12.84 -8.31
C PHE A 80 7.46 11.54 -7.75
N LEU A 81 6.74 10.43 -7.84
CA LEU A 81 7.28 9.13 -7.45
C LEU A 81 8.56 8.83 -8.25
N ASP A 82 8.51 8.90 -9.58
CA ASP A 82 9.66 8.67 -10.46
C ASP A 82 10.82 9.64 -10.20
N LYS A 83 10.52 10.92 -9.92
CA LYS A 83 11.53 11.94 -9.65
C LYS A 83 12.28 11.74 -8.32
N TYR A 84 11.61 11.20 -7.30
CA TYR A 84 12.10 11.20 -5.91
C TYR A 84 12.47 9.83 -5.33
N ARG A 85 11.92 8.73 -5.86
CA ARG A 85 12.11 7.36 -5.35
C ARG A 85 13.57 6.94 -5.13
N ASP A 86 14.46 7.35 -6.03
CA ASP A 86 15.89 7.01 -5.97
C ASP A 86 16.75 8.07 -5.26
N LYS A 87 16.12 9.10 -4.67
CA LYS A 87 16.79 10.20 -3.98
C LYS A 87 16.39 10.34 -2.52
N TYR A 88 15.18 9.91 -2.18
CA TYR A 88 14.59 10.05 -0.85
C TYR A 88 13.94 8.74 -0.40
N CYS A 89 13.75 8.58 0.91
CA CYS A 89 12.96 7.49 1.46
C CYS A 89 11.48 7.81 1.26
N THR A 90 10.95 7.47 0.10
CA THR A 90 9.60 7.86 -0.30
C THR A 90 8.88 6.78 -1.08
N PHE A 91 7.56 6.80 -0.98
CA PHE A 91 6.65 5.99 -1.79
C PHE A 91 5.31 6.74 -1.93
N ASN A 92 4.47 6.29 -2.85
CA ASN A 92 3.10 6.75 -3.00
C ASN A 92 2.13 5.60 -2.71
N ASP A 93 1.19 5.79 -1.77
CA ASP A 93 0.30 4.69 -1.35
C ASP A 93 -0.78 4.38 -2.39
N ASP A 94 -1.31 5.39 -3.08
CA ASP A 94 -2.30 5.23 -4.15
C ASP A 94 -1.78 4.37 -5.31
N ILE A 95 -0.48 4.46 -5.61
CA ILE A 95 0.20 3.65 -6.62
C ILE A 95 0.71 2.33 -6.01
N GLN A 96 1.64 2.39 -5.06
CA GLN A 96 2.42 1.24 -4.60
C GLN A 96 1.71 0.45 -3.49
N GLY A 97 1.00 1.14 -2.59
CA GLY A 97 0.18 0.51 -1.55
C GLY A 97 -1.00 -0.25 -2.16
N THR A 98 -1.74 0.40 -3.06
CA THR A 98 -2.85 -0.21 -3.82
C THR A 98 -2.37 -1.40 -4.65
N ALA A 99 -1.20 -1.28 -5.30
CA ALA A 99 -0.58 -2.39 -6.01
C ALA A 99 -0.35 -3.60 -5.10
N SER A 100 0.30 -3.36 -3.96
CA SER A 100 0.67 -4.40 -3.00
C SER A 100 -0.55 -5.11 -2.43
N VAL A 101 -1.59 -4.38 -2.02
CA VAL A 101 -2.79 -5.02 -1.47
C VAL A 101 -3.53 -5.82 -2.54
N ALA A 102 -3.66 -5.31 -3.77
CA ALA A 102 -4.30 -6.07 -4.84
C ALA A 102 -3.52 -7.36 -5.16
N VAL A 103 -2.19 -7.28 -5.28
CA VAL A 103 -1.35 -8.46 -5.50
C VAL A 103 -1.44 -9.44 -4.33
N ALA A 104 -1.57 -8.97 -3.09
CA ALA A 104 -1.79 -9.85 -1.93
C ALA A 104 -3.08 -10.68 -2.08
N GLY A 105 -4.18 -10.04 -2.48
CA GLY A 105 -5.44 -10.73 -2.72
C GLY A 105 -5.35 -11.74 -3.87
N LEU A 106 -4.62 -11.39 -4.94
CA LEU A 106 -4.34 -12.32 -6.04
C LEU A 106 -3.54 -13.52 -5.56
N MET A 107 -2.46 -13.29 -4.80
CA MET A 107 -1.59 -14.33 -4.23
C MET A 107 -2.35 -15.26 -3.29
N ALA A 108 -3.16 -14.72 -2.38
CA ALA A 108 -4.01 -15.52 -1.50
C ALA A 108 -5.00 -16.39 -2.30
N GLY A 109 -5.63 -15.81 -3.33
CA GLY A 109 -6.56 -16.54 -4.19
C GLY A 109 -5.91 -17.63 -5.05
N ARG A 110 -4.58 -17.65 -5.23
CA ARG A 110 -3.89 -18.77 -5.91
C ARG A 110 -4.07 -20.09 -5.18
N ARG A 111 -4.28 -20.07 -3.86
CA ARG A 111 -4.58 -21.29 -3.08
C ARG A 111 -5.91 -21.94 -3.51
N VAL A 112 -6.82 -21.13 -4.05
CA VAL A 112 -8.11 -21.57 -4.60
C VAL A 112 -7.94 -22.06 -6.05
N THR A 113 -7.29 -21.28 -6.90
CA THR A 113 -7.18 -21.61 -8.34
C THR A 113 -6.09 -22.62 -8.66
N LYS A 114 -5.10 -22.78 -7.77
CA LYS A 114 -3.87 -23.56 -7.94
C LYS A 114 -3.04 -23.15 -9.17
N LYS A 115 -3.23 -21.92 -9.65
CA LYS A 115 -2.48 -21.33 -10.75
C LYS A 115 -1.43 -20.34 -10.25
N LYS A 116 -0.33 -20.24 -11.00
CA LYS A 116 0.64 -19.17 -10.84
C LYS A 116 0.11 -17.85 -11.40
N ILE A 117 0.64 -16.72 -10.94
CA ILE A 117 0.28 -15.41 -11.49
C ILE A 117 0.71 -15.34 -12.95
N SER A 118 1.87 -15.90 -13.28
CA SER A 118 2.44 -16.02 -14.62
C SER A 118 1.61 -16.86 -15.59
N GLU A 119 0.64 -17.65 -15.10
CA GLU A 119 -0.25 -18.47 -15.92
C GLU A 119 -1.57 -17.76 -16.26
N CYS A 120 -1.83 -16.61 -15.65
CA CYS A 120 -3.06 -15.86 -15.80
C CYS A 120 -2.97 -14.79 -16.89
N LYS A 121 -4.10 -14.48 -17.50
CA LYS A 121 -4.33 -13.26 -18.29
C LYS A 121 -5.16 -12.26 -17.50
N PHE A 122 -4.76 -11.00 -17.56
CA PHE A 122 -5.35 -9.90 -16.81
C PHE A 122 -6.06 -8.95 -17.76
N LEU A 123 -7.23 -8.48 -17.35
CA LEU A 123 -7.93 -7.38 -18.00
C LEU A 123 -8.25 -6.30 -16.95
N PHE A 124 -7.73 -5.11 -17.18
CA PHE A 124 -7.96 -3.94 -16.33
C PHE A 124 -8.96 -3.01 -17.01
N LEU A 125 -10.00 -2.63 -16.27
CA LEU A 125 -10.82 -1.46 -16.58
C LEU A 125 -10.29 -0.29 -15.75
N GLY A 126 -9.58 0.61 -16.42
CA GLY A 126 -8.78 1.68 -15.83
C GLY A 126 -7.31 1.53 -16.22
N ALA A 127 -6.65 2.66 -16.46
CA ALA A 127 -5.20 2.75 -16.69
C ALA A 127 -4.62 4.00 -15.99
N GLY A 128 -5.14 4.32 -14.79
CA GLY A 128 -4.62 5.36 -13.91
C GLY A 128 -3.59 4.83 -12.91
N GLU A 129 -3.30 5.61 -11.86
CA GLU A 129 -2.34 5.31 -10.79
C GLU A 129 -2.45 3.88 -10.25
N ALA A 130 -3.61 3.56 -9.67
CA ALA A 130 -3.87 2.24 -9.09
C ALA A 130 -3.69 1.11 -10.12
N ALA A 131 -4.29 1.22 -11.30
CA ALA A 131 -4.26 0.14 -12.30
C ALA A 131 -2.84 -0.15 -12.81
N ILE A 132 -2.07 0.89 -13.12
CA ILE A 132 -0.69 0.76 -13.59
C ILE A 132 0.22 0.25 -12.46
N GLY A 133 0.08 0.76 -11.24
CA GLY A 133 0.82 0.24 -10.08
C GLY A 133 0.57 -1.26 -9.85
N ILE A 134 -0.70 -1.69 -9.88
CA ILE A 134 -1.07 -3.10 -9.75
C ILE A 134 -0.45 -3.91 -10.89
N ALA A 135 -0.51 -3.42 -12.13
CA ALA A 135 0.06 -4.10 -13.29
C ALA A 135 1.59 -4.27 -13.17
N ASP A 136 2.31 -3.22 -12.77
CA ASP A 136 3.77 -3.25 -12.59
C ASP A 136 4.17 -4.24 -11.48
N LEU A 137 3.44 -4.26 -10.37
CA LEU A 137 3.71 -5.23 -9.31
C LEU A 137 3.33 -6.67 -9.70
N CYS A 138 2.29 -6.86 -10.52
CA CYS A 138 1.99 -8.16 -11.13
C CYS A 138 3.11 -8.61 -12.08
N VAL A 139 3.67 -7.71 -12.89
CA VAL A 139 4.86 -7.99 -13.71
C VAL A 139 6.01 -8.44 -12.82
N ARG A 140 6.28 -7.71 -11.74
CA ARG A 140 7.35 -8.07 -10.80
C ARG A 140 7.12 -9.44 -10.16
N ALA A 141 5.89 -9.75 -9.74
CA ALA A 141 5.52 -11.06 -9.22
C ALA A 141 5.70 -12.18 -10.26
N MET A 142 5.38 -11.94 -11.53
CA MET A 142 5.62 -12.91 -12.61
C MET A 142 7.11 -13.13 -12.88
N GLN A 143 7.94 -12.10 -12.70
CA GLN A 143 9.40 -12.23 -12.81
C GLN A 143 10.00 -13.12 -11.72
N THR A 144 9.49 -13.06 -10.48
CA THR A 144 9.94 -13.96 -9.41
C THR A 144 9.55 -15.42 -9.71
N GLU A 145 8.55 -15.64 -10.56
CA GLU A 145 8.16 -16.95 -11.09
C GLU A 145 8.95 -17.39 -12.33
N GLY A 146 9.89 -16.57 -12.81
CA GLY A 146 10.77 -16.85 -13.95
C GLY A 146 10.30 -16.32 -15.30
N THR A 147 9.25 -15.48 -15.33
CA THR A 147 8.72 -14.88 -16.57
C THR A 147 9.55 -13.66 -16.98
N SER A 148 9.78 -13.45 -18.28
CA SER A 148 10.41 -12.21 -18.76
C SER A 148 9.50 -11.00 -18.56
N VAL A 149 10.06 -9.78 -18.51
CA VAL A 149 9.27 -8.54 -18.39
C VAL A 149 8.26 -8.43 -19.53
N GLN A 150 8.68 -8.74 -20.76
CA GLN A 150 7.82 -8.61 -21.93
C GLN A 150 6.70 -9.65 -21.91
N ASP A 151 7.00 -10.92 -21.64
CA ASP A 151 5.98 -11.97 -21.56
C ASP A 151 4.95 -11.68 -20.44
N ALA A 152 5.39 -11.08 -19.34
CA ALA A 152 4.53 -10.66 -18.25
C ALA A 152 3.60 -9.50 -18.67
N ARG A 153 4.15 -8.46 -19.32
CA ARG A 153 3.36 -7.34 -19.88
C ARG A 153 2.39 -7.80 -20.95
N ASP A 154 2.76 -8.79 -21.76
CA ASP A 154 1.92 -9.33 -22.84
C ASP A 154 0.63 -9.98 -22.29
N ARG A 155 0.67 -10.50 -21.05
CA ARG A 155 -0.49 -11.07 -20.35
C ARG A 155 -1.45 -10.04 -19.77
N ILE A 156 -1.04 -8.78 -19.68
CA ILE A 156 -1.82 -7.70 -19.07
C ILE A 156 -2.47 -6.83 -20.14
N TRP A 157 -3.79 -6.75 -20.12
CA TRP A 157 -4.60 -5.92 -21.02
C TRP A 157 -5.25 -4.81 -20.22
N MET A 158 -5.24 -3.58 -20.74
CA MET A 158 -5.80 -2.43 -20.02
C MET A 158 -6.67 -1.59 -20.94
N MET A 159 -7.73 -1.03 -20.38
CA MET A 159 -8.67 -0.14 -21.04
C MET A 159 -8.78 1.16 -20.25
N ASP A 160 -8.70 2.31 -20.91
CA ASP A 160 -9.01 3.62 -20.31
C ASP A 160 -10.28 4.23 -20.91
N ILE A 161 -10.53 5.52 -20.64
CA ILE A 161 -11.71 6.23 -21.13
C ILE A 161 -11.81 6.23 -22.67
N ASP A 162 -10.68 6.12 -23.38
CA ASP A 162 -10.64 6.14 -24.84
C ASP A 162 -10.75 4.74 -25.46
N GLY A 163 -10.74 3.68 -24.62
CA GLY A 163 -10.82 2.28 -25.01
C GLY A 163 -9.57 1.49 -24.66
N LEU A 164 -9.38 0.34 -25.32
CA LEU A 164 -8.18 -0.49 -25.20
C LEU A 164 -6.92 0.37 -25.39
N LEU A 165 -5.89 0.13 -24.59
CA LEU A 165 -4.54 0.62 -24.88
C LEU A 165 -3.99 -0.12 -26.10
N ALA A 166 -4.42 0.30 -27.28
CA ALA A 166 -4.02 -0.25 -28.58
C ALA A 166 -3.05 0.70 -29.27
N LYS A 167 -1.95 0.16 -29.79
CA LYS A 167 -0.99 0.95 -30.58
C LYS A 167 -1.68 1.48 -31.84
N GLY A 168 -1.50 2.77 -32.12
CA GLY A 168 -2.16 3.43 -33.24
C GLY A 168 -3.65 3.73 -33.04
N ARG A 169 -4.18 3.68 -31.79
CA ARG A 169 -5.53 4.16 -31.49
C ARG A 169 -5.73 5.62 -31.92
N ALA A 170 -6.91 5.94 -32.45
CA ALA A 170 -7.21 7.28 -33.00
C ALA A 170 -7.39 8.35 -31.92
N GLU A 171 -7.87 7.96 -30.73
CA GLU A 171 -8.13 8.86 -29.60
C GLU A 171 -7.37 8.36 -28.36
N GLY A 172 -6.92 9.30 -27.54
CA GLY A 172 -6.18 9.02 -26.30
C GLY A 172 -4.68 8.87 -26.50
N HIS A 173 -3.90 9.53 -25.63
CA HIS A 173 -2.44 9.50 -25.69
C HIS A 173 -1.92 8.27 -24.94
N LEU A 174 -0.92 7.59 -25.52
CA LEU A 174 -0.19 6.48 -24.89
C LEU A 174 1.19 7.02 -24.48
N GLU A 175 1.22 7.77 -23.38
CA GLU A 175 2.46 8.36 -22.87
C GLU A 175 2.81 7.76 -21.52
N GLY A 176 4.11 7.79 -21.18
CA GLY A 176 4.63 7.29 -19.93
C GLY A 176 4.33 5.81 -19.71
N HIS A 177 3.89 5.46 -18.51
CA HIS A 177 3.70 4.06 -18.11
C HIS A 177 2.64 3.29 -18.91
N LYS A 178 1.70 3.98 -19.58
CA LYS A 178 0.68 3.33 -20.43
C LYS A 178 1.28 2.65 -21.66
N GLU A 179 2.38 3.17 -22.19
CA GLU A 179 3.02 2.64 -23.40
C GLU A 179 3.48 1.18 -23.21
N TYR A 180 3.92 0.83 -22.00
CA TYR A 180 4.38 -0.52 -21.67
C TYR A 180 3.30 -1.59 -21.79
N TYR A 181 2.03 -1.21 -21.74
CA TYR A 181 0.88 -2.11 -21.80
C TYR A 181 0.11 -2.00 -23.11
N ALA A 182 0.57 -1.16 -24.04
CA ALA A 182 -0.07 -0.96 -25.33
C ALA A 182 0.06 -2.22 -26.22
N LYS A 183 -1.07 -2.67 -26.77
CA LYS A 183 -1.17 -3.89 -27.58
C LYS A 183 -1.13 -3.59 -29.07
N GLU A 184 -0.42 -4.44 -29.83
CA GLU A 184 -0.57 -4.53 -31.29
C GLU A 184 -1.91 -5.21 -31.59
N HIS A 185 -2.99 -4.44 -31.49
CA HIS A 185 -4.35 -4.95 -31.56
C HIS A 185 -5.30 -3.90 -32.13
N ALA A 186 -6.42 -4.33 -32.72
CA ALA A 186 -7.48 -3.40 -33.11
C ALA A 186 -8.00 -2.64 -31.87
N SER A 187 -8.28 -1.35 -32.02
CA SER A 187 -8.90 -0.57 -30.95
C SER A 187 -10.29 -1.14 -30.64
N SER A 188 -10.62 -1.20 -29.36
CA SER A 188 -11.94 -1.62 -28.88
C SER A 188 -12.39 -0.72 -27.76
N ARG A 189 -13.68 -0.38 -27.75
CA ARG A 189 -14.34 0.37 -26.66
C ARG A 189 -15.29 -0.50 -25.84
N SER A 190 -15.46 -1.75 -26.21
CA SER A 190 -16.36 -2.68 -25.52
C SER A 190 -15.55 -3.55 -24.57
N LEU A 191 -15.77 -3.36 -23.27
CA LEU A 191 -15.18 -4.24 -22.26
C LEU A 191 -15.64 -5.69 -22.46
N LEU A 192 -16.91 -5.89 -22.85
CA LEU A 192 -17.46 -7.22 -23.12
C LEU A 192 -16.74 -7.91 -24.30
N ASP A 193 -16.48 -7.18 -25.38
CA ASP A 193 -15.78 -7.75 -26.55
C ASP A 193 -14.36 -8.18 -26.16
N LEU A 194 -13.66 -7.34 -25.38
CA LEU A 194 -12.34 -7.68 -24.84
C LEU A 194 -12.39 -8.90 -23.90
N VAL A 195 -13.43 -9.03 -23.06
CA VAL A 195 -13.61 -10.21 -22.20
C VAL A 195 -13.79 -11.47 -23.04
N ASN A 196 -14.61 -11.41 -24.10
CA ASN A 196 -14.87 -12.55 -24.99
C ASN A 196 -13.62 -12.97 -25.80
N GLU A 197 -12.80 -11.99 -26.20
CA GLU A 197 -11.58 -12.19 -26.98
C GLU A 197 -10.42 -12.67 -26.12
N VAL A 198 -10.07 -11.88 -25.09
CA VAL A 198 -8.93 -12.14 -24.21
C VAL A 198 -9.19 -13.36 -23.33
N LYS A 199 -10.44 -13.61 -22.93
CA LYS A 199 -10.83 -14.63 -21.95
C LYS A 199 -9.94 -14.56 -20.70
N PRO A 200 -9.92 -13.41 -20.01
CA PRO A 200 -9.00 -13.20 -18.89
C PRO A 200 -9.38 -14.10 -17.71
N ASN A 201 -8.38 -14.48 -16.91
CA ASN A 201 -8.60 -15.16 -15.63
C ASN A 201 -8.94 -14.15 -14.53
N ILE A 202 -8.41 -12.93 -14.67
CA ILE A 202 -8.44 -11.88 -13.68
C ILE A 202 -9.01 -10.61 -14.32
N LEU A 203 -10.12 -10.12 -13.77
CA LEU A 203 -10.75 -8.85 -14.16
C LEU A 203 -10.61 -7.86 -12.98
N ILE A 204 -9.93 -6.75 -13.21
CA ILE A 204 -9.65 -5.72 -12.19
C ILE A 204 -10.25 -4.40 -12.64
N GLY A 205 -11.05 -3.78 -11.78
CA GLY A 205 -11.66 -2.48 -11.98
C GLY A 205 -11.00 -1.44 -11.08
N ALA A 206 -10.49 -0.37 -11.67
CA ALA A 206 -9.92 0.80 -11.00
C ALA A 206 -10.19 2.05 -11.85
N SER A 207 -11.47 2.27 -12.18
CA SER A 207 -11.91 3.29 -13.14
C SER A 207 -12.94 4.30 -12.60
N ALA A 208 -13.46 4.06 -11.40
CA ALA A 208 -14.63 4.74 -10.83
C ALA A 208 -15.90 4.68 -11.72
N CYS A 209 -15.95 3.74 -12.67
CA CYS A 209 -17.10 3.49 -13.53
C CYS A 209 -18.07 2.51 -12.85
N ALA A 210 -19.03 3.07 -12.11
CA ALA A 210 -20.01 2.30 -11.36
C ALA A 210 -20.80 1.34 -12.27
N GLY A 211 -20.89 0.06 -11.88
CA GLY A 211 -21.68 -0.93 -12.61
C GLY A 211 -21.09 -1.39 -13.95
N ALA A 212 -19.84 -1.04 -14.25
CA ALA A 212 -19.18 -1.41 -15.50
C ALA A 212 -19.02 -2.94 -15.68
N PHE A 213 -18.93 -3.70 -14.60
CA PHE A 213 -18.92 -5.17 -14.66
C PHE A 213 -20.36 -5.67 -14.68
N THR A 214 -20.96 -5.63 -15.88
CA THR A 214 -22.34 -6.04 -16.10
C THR A 214 -22.56 -7.52 -15.79
N PRO A 215 -23.80 -7.96 -15.49
CA PRO A 215 -24.14 -9.38 -15.31
C PRO A 215 -23.66 -10.27 -16.45
N GLU A 216 -23.71 -9.78 -17.69
CA GLU A 216 -23.21 -10.48 -18.88
C GLU A 216 -21.70 -10.69 -18.82
N ILE A 217 -20.92 -9.64 -18.51
CA ILE A 217 -19.46 -9.73 -18.34
C ILE A 217 -19.12 -10.72 -17.22
N LEU A 218 -19.79 -10.63 -16.08
CA LEU A 218 -19.57 -11.51 -14.93
C LEU A 218 -19.88 -12.97 -15.28
N THR A 219 -20.97 -13.22 -16.01
CA THR A 219 -21.33 -14.55 -16.51
C THR A 219 -20.23 -15.09 -17.44
N LYS A 220 -19.74 -14.28 -18.39
CA LYS A 220 -18.64 -14.68 -19.29
C LYS A 220 -17.35 -15.00 -18.54
N MET A 221 -16.99 -14.21 -17.52
CA MET A 221 -15.86 -14.55 -16.64
C MET A 221 -16.01 -15.93 -16.01
N GLY A 222 -17.22 -16.29 -15.56
CA GLY A 222 -17.55 -17.59 -15.00
C GLY A 222 -17.67 -18.74 -16.01
N GLU A 223 -17.98 -18.46 -17.27
CA GLU A 223 -17.97 -19.46 -18.37
C GLU A 223 -16.54 -19.82 -18.78
N TYR A 224 -15.63 -18.85 -18.82
CA TYR A 224 -14.25 -19.05 -19.27
C TYR A 224 -13.32 -19.58 -18.17
N ASN A 225 -13.70 -19.41 -16.91
CA ASN A 225 -12.88 -19.78 -15.77
C ASN A 225 -13.71 -20.52 -14.73
N ASP A 226 -13.17 -21.62 -14.19
CA ASP A 226 -13.80 -22.32 -13.08
C ASP A 226 -13.88 -21.42 -11.82
N ARG A 227 -12.82 -20.66 -11.55
CA ARG A 227 -12.69 -19.75 -10.40
C ARG A 227 -12.18 -18.37 -10.87
N PRO A 228 -13.02 -17.51 -11.47
CA PRO A 228 -12.58 -16.20 -11.98
C PRO A 228 -12.25 -15.25 -10.84
N PHE A 229 -11.20 -14.43 -10.99
CA PHE A 229 -10.97 -13.30 -10.10
C PHE A 229 -11.74 -12.07 -10.62
N ILE A 230 -12.52 -11.45 -9.73
CA ILE A 230 -13.29 -10.23 -10.02
C ILE A 230 -13.01 -9.23 -8.91
N PHE A 231 -12.16 -8.25 -9.19
CA PHE A 231 -11.72 -7.23 -8.23
C PHE A 231 -12.33 -5.88 -8.61
N ALA A 232 -13.25 -5.37 -7.79
CA ALA A 232 -13.93 -4.08 -8.00
C ALA A 232 -13.36 -3.03 -7.02
N LEU A 233 -12.23 -2.42 -7.38
CA LEU A 233 -11.38 -1.66 -6.47
C LEU A 233 -11.75 -0.18 -6.34
N SER A 234 -12.67 0.30 -7.17
CA SER A 234 -13.10 1.70 -7.12
C SER A 234 -13.83 2.05 -5.83
N ASN A 235 -13.53 3.24 -5.31
CA ASN A 235 -14.10 3.81 -4.09
C ASN A 235 -14.88 5.11 -4.37
N PRO A 236 -15.89 5.46 -3.55
CA PRO A 236 -16.53 4.63 -2.51
C PRO A 236 -17.46 3.55 -3.13
N THR A 237 -18.27 2.87 -2.32
CA THR A 237 -19.11 1.72 -2.74
C THR A 237 -20.00 2.01 -3.95
N ASP A 238 -20.48 3.25 -4.12
CA ASP A 238 -21.30 3.69 -5.25
C ASP A 238 -20.51 3.86 -6.57
N ARG A 239 -19.18 3.73 -6.51
CA ARG A 239 -18.26 3.74 -7.66
C ARG A 239 -17.71 2.37 -8.01
N ALA A 240 -18.03 1.34 -7.25
CA ALA A 240 -17.59 -0.02 -7.52
C ALA A 240 -18.11 -0.53 -8.88
N GLU A 241 -17.25 -1.22 -9.61
CA GLU A 241 -17.56 -1.76 -10.95
C GLU A 241 -18.67 -2.82 -10.90
N CYS A 242 -18.78 -3.57 -9.79
CA CYS A 242 -19.96 -4.34 -9.42
C CYS A 242 -20.03 -4.53 -7.92
N THR A 243 -21.21 -4.93 -7.42
CA THR A 243 -21.37 -5.38 -6.04
C THR A 243 -20.89 -6.82 -5.85
N ALA A 244 -20.57 -7.19 -4.60
CA ALA A 244 -20.28 -8.58 -4.25
C ALA A 244 -21.45 -9.52 -4.59
N GLN A 245 -22.70 -9.07 -4.39
CA GLN A 245 -23.90 -9.84 -4.70
C GLN A 245 -23.94 -10.19 -6.19
N GLN A 246 -23.79 -9.20 -7.07
CA GLN A 246 -23.78 -9.40 -8.52
C GLN A 246 -22.65 -10.35 -8.95
N ALA A 247 -21.44 -10.17 -8.40
CA ALA A 247 -20.31 -11.04 -8.74
C ALA A 247 -20.58 -12.50 -8.36
N TYR A 248 -21.06 -12.76 -7.15
CA TYR A 248 -21.35 -14.12 -6.70
C TYR A 248 -22.54 -14.74 -7.44
N GLU A 249 -23.65 -14.03 -7.62
CA GLU A 249 -24.82 -14.55 -8.33
C GLU A 249 -24.50 -14.95 -9.77
N ASN A 250 -23.86 -14.06 -10.53
CA ASN A 250 -23.56 -14.28 -11.95
C ASN A 250 -22.40 -15.25 -12.19
N THR A 251 -21.67 -15.64 -11.13
CA THR A 251 -20.64 -16.69 -11.20
C THR A 251 -21.01 -17.92 -10.38
N GLN A 252 -22.25 -18.03 -9.91
CA GLN A 252 -22.75 -19.18 -9.12
C GLN A 252 -21.90 -19.45 -7.85
N GLY A 253 -21.43 -18.38 -7.20
CA GLY A 253 -20.57 -18.45 -6.01
C GLY A 253 -19.13 -18.90 -6.29
N ARG A 254 -18.74 -19.00 -7.57
CA ARG A 254 -17.42 -19.50 -7.96
C ARG A 254 -16.32 -18.45 -8.04
N CYS A 255 -16.66 -17.17 -8.14
CA CYS A 255 -15.63 -16.14 -8.22
C CYS A 255 -14.81 -16.02 -6.94
N ILE A 256 -13.63 -15.45 -7.11
CA ILE A 256 -12.81 -14.90 -6.05
C ILE A 256 -13.01 -13.39 -6.13
N PHE A 257 -13.77 -12.85 -5.18
CA PHE A 257 -14.17 -11.45 -5.19
C PHE A 257 -13.42 -10.64 -4.13
N ALA A 258 -12.97 -9.46 -4.52
CA ALA A 258 -12.45 -8.44 -3.62
C ALA A 258 -12.92 -7.05 -4.08
N SER A 259 -12.98 -6.11 -3.14
CA SER A 259 -13.37 -4.73 -3.46
C SER A 259 -12.55 -3.71 -2.68
N GLY A 260 -12.49 -2.46 -3.18
CA GLY A 260 -11.84 -1.36 -2.47
C GLY A 260 -12.66 -0.90 -1.27
N SER A 261 -13.99 -0.88 -1.43
CA SER A 261 -14.96 -0.53 -0.39
C SER A 261 -15.60 -1.77 0.24
N PRO A 262 -16.03 -1.71 1.52
CA PRO A 262 -16.64 -2.86 2.19
C PRO A 262 -18.02 -3.19 1.62
N PHE A 263 -18.31 -4.49 1.49
CA PHE A 263 -19.64 -5.02 1.19
C PHE A 263 -20.14 -5.93 2.32
N LYS A 264 -21.46 -6.01 2.45
CA LYS A 264 -22.10 -6.95 3.38
C LYS A 264 -21.83 -8.41 2.95
N PRO A 265 -21.89 -9.37 3.88
CA PRO A 265 -21.85 -10.79 3.54
C PRO A 265 -22.97 -11.17 2.55
N VAL A 266 -22.69 -12.14 1.68
CA VAL A 266 -23.61 -12.63 0.64
C VAL A 266 -23.93 -14.09 0.90
N THR A 267 -25.21 -14.43 1.04
CA THR A 267 -25.64 -15.83 1.20
C THR A 267 -26.17 -16.36 -0.12
N LEU A 268 -25.55 -17.40 -0.66
CA LEU A 268 -25.93 -18.03 -1.93
C LEU A 268 -25.81 -19.55 -1.80
N GLY A 269 -26.88 -20.29 -2.16
CA GLY A 269 -26.87 -21.75 -2.16
C GLY A 269 -26.58 -22.40 -0.79
N GLY A 270 -26.99 -21.75 0.31
CA GLY A 270 -26.73 -22.23 1.67
C GLY A 270 -25.32 -21.92 2.21
N LYS A 271 -24.47 -21.26 1.42
CA LYS A 271 -23.14 -20.78 1.85
C LYS A 271 -23.14 -19.26 2.03
N THR A 272 -22.53 -18.78 3.10
CA THR A 272 -22.32 -17.35 3.34
C THR A 272 -20.88 -16.96 2.98
N PHE A 273 -20.75 -15.99 2.08
CA PHE A 273 -19.50 -15.42 1.63
C PHE A 273 -19.24 -14.08 2.33
N TYR A 274 -17.99 -13.86 2.76
CA TYR A 274 -17.54 -12.65 3.41
C TYR A 274 -16.50 -11.98 2.50
N PRO A 275 -16.93 -11.12 1.56
CA PRO A 275 -16.04 -10.53 0.56
C PRO A 275 -14.96 -9.69 1.24
N GLY A 276 -13.70 -9.92 0.86
CA GLY A 276 -12.56 -9.21 1.41
C GLY A 276 -12.42 -7.79 0.85
N GLN A 277 -11.91 -6.88 1.67
CA GLN A 277 -11.60 -5.51 1.27
C GLN A 277 -10.10 -5.37 0.98
N GLY A 278 -9.74 -5.03 -0.25
CA GLY A 278 -8.38 -4.67 -0.64
C GLY A 278 -8.02 -3.28 -0.16
N ASN A 279 -7.82 -3.13 1.15
CA ASN A 279 -7.53 -1.85 1.79
C ASN A 279 -6.02 -1.66 1.99
N ASN A 280 -5.48 -0.52 1.55
CA ASN A 280 -4.06 -0.18 1.69
C ASN A 280 -3.58 -0.21 3.15
N ALA A 281 -4.48 -0.11 4.13
CA ALA A 281 -4.19 -0.30 5.55
C ALA A 281 -3.52 -1.65 5.88
N TYR A 282 -3.64 -2.68 5.03
CA TYR A 282 -2.86 -3.91 5.21
C TYR A 282 -1.37 -3.74 4.92
N ILE A 283 -0.98 -2.73 4.13
CA ILE A 283 0.36 -2.60 3.55
C ILE A 283 1.15 -1.48 4.22
N PHE A 284 0.73 -0.23 4.06
CA PHE A 284 1.55 0.92 4.45
C PHE A 284 1.98 0.88 5.93
N PRO A 285 1.17 0.40 6.90
CA PRO A 285 1.60 0.28 8.28
C PRO A 285 2.84 -0.59 8.46
N GLY A 286 2.83 -1.79 7.87
CA GLY A 286 3.92 -2.76 8.00
C GLY A 286 5.15 -2.33 7.22
N VAL A 287 4.96 -1.80 6.01
CA VAL A 287 6.05 -1.27 5.18
C VAL A 287 6.74 -0.12 5.90
N ALA A 288 5.99 0.87 6.37
CA ALA A 288 6.54 2.03 7.05
C ALA A 288 7.22 1.65 8.37
N LEU A 289 6.64 0.73 9.16
CA LEU A 289 7.28 0.21 10.37
C LEU A 289 8.63 -0.46 10.05
N GLY A 290 8.69 -1.32 9.04
CA GLY A 290 9.93 -2.00 8.62
C GLY A 290 10.99 -1.02 8.11
N VAL A 291 10.60 -0.09 7.24
CA VAL A 291 11.46 0.97 6.67
C VAL A 291 12.05 1.85 7.77
N ILE A 292 11.20 2.37 8.68
CA ILE A 292 11.64 3.26 9.76
C ILE A 292 12.53 2.49 10.75
N ALA A 293 12.15 1.28 11.14
CA ALA A 293 12.90 0.49 12.11
C ALA A 293 14.30 0.14 11.61
N THR A 294 14.46 -0.13 10.30
CA THR A 294 15.75 -0.51 9.71
C THR A 294 16.52 0.63 9.05
N GLY A 295 15.93 1.83 8.96
CA GLY A 295 16.56 3.01 8.37
C GLY A 295 16.81 2.91 6.87
N ILE A 296 15.92 2.24 6.12
CA ILE A 296 16.00 2.14 4.66
C ILE A 296 15.96 3.55 4.02
N HIS A 297 16.77 3.77 2.98
CA HIS A 297 16.83 5.04 2.26
C HIS A 297 16.02 5.10 0.97
N HIS A 298 15.75 3.95 0.33
CA HIS A 298 15.03 3.85 -0.93
C HIS A 298 14.08 2.67 -0.90
N ILE A 299 12.82 2.88 -1.29
CA ILE A 299 11.77 1.87 -1.20
C ILE A 299 11.53 1.29 -2.60
N THR A 300 12.00 0.07 -2.83
CA THR A 300 11.84 -0.64 -4.11
C THR A 300 10.53 -1.42 -4.16
N GLU A 301 10.07 -1.77 -5.36
CA GLU A 301 8.90 -2.63 -5.61
C GLU A 301 9.00 -3.97 -4.88
N ASP A 302 10.22 -4.50 -4.69
CA ASP A 302 10.44 -5.74 -3.94
C ASP A 302 9.91 -5.65 -2.50
N ILE A 303 9.97 -4.49 -1.86
CA ILE A 303 9.42 -4.28 -0.51
C ILE A 303 7.90 -4.42 -0.53
N PHE A 304 7.23 -3.88 -1.55
CA PHE A 304 5.80 -3.99 -1.74
C PHE A 304 5.36 -5.40 -2.15
N LEU A 305 6.18 -6.12 -2.90
CA LEU A 305 5.93 -7.53 -3.22
C LEU A 305 6.05 -8.40 -1.96
N ILE A 306 7.09 -8.18 -1.14
CA ILE A 306 7.27 -8.87 0.15
C ILE A 306 6.10 -8.58 1.09
N ALA A 307 5.62 -7.33 1.13
CA ALA A 307 4.44 -6.98 1.92
C ALA A 307 3.18 -7.71 1.41
N ALA A 308 3.02 -7.81 0.08
CA ALA A 308 1.90 -8.54 -0.52
C ALA A 308 1.93 -10.05 -0.17
N GLU A 309 3.11 -10.67 -0.26
CA GLU A 309 3.35 -12.06 0.14
C GLU A 309 3.05 -12.28 1.62
N ALA A 310 3.51 -11.38 2.49
CA ALA A 310 3.25 -11.45 3.92
C ALA A 310 1.74 -11.42 4.24
N VAL A 311 0.98 -10.52 3.61
CA VAL A 311 -0.48 -10.45 3.77
C VAL A 311 -1.13 -11.73 3.26
N ALA A 312 -0.73 -12.23 2.09
CA ALA A 312 -1.28 -13.44 1.49
C ALA A 312 -1.04 -14.70 2.35
N ASP A 313 0.15 -14.82 2.94
CA ASP A 313 0.52 -15.90 3.86
C ASP A 313 -0.24 -15.81 5.20
N PHE A 314 -0.65 -14.60 5.60
CA PHE A 314 -1.42 -14.38 6.83
C PHE A 314 -2.88 -14.81 6.71
N VAL A 315 -3.40 -14.98 5.48
CA VAL A 315 -4.76 -15.48 5.23
C VAL A 315 -4.87 -16.93 5.67
N LYS A 316 -5.86 -17.27 6.49
CA LYS A 316 -6.09 -18.66 6.94
C LYS A 316 -6.96 -19.44 5.95
N ASP A 317 -6.92 -20.78 6.01
CA ASP A 317 -7.82 -21.62 5.22
C ASP A 317 -9.30 -21.27 5.51
N GLU A 318 -9.65 -21.01 6.76
CA GLU A 318 -10.98 -20.56 7.18
C GLU A 318 -11.42 -19.24 6.49
N ASP A 319 -10.47 -18.32 6.24
CA ASP A 319 -10.74 -17.07 5.53
C ASP A 319 -11.04 -17.35 4.04
N ILE A 320 -10.27 -18.24 3.42
CA ILE A 320 -10.46 -18.67 2.03
C ILE A 320 -11.80 -19.42 1.86
N GLU A 321 -12.12 -20.32 2.79
CA GLU A 321 -13.34 -21.13 2.77
C GLU A 321 -14.60 -20.27 2.78
N ARG A 322 -14.60 -19.17 3.55
CA ARG A 322 -15.68 -18.18 3.57
C ARG A 322 -15.61 -17.13 2.45
N GLY A 323 -14.68 -17.26 1.51
CA GLY A 323 -14.57 -16.41 0.32
C GLY A 323 -13.80 -15.09 0.51
N SER A 324 -13.00 -14.95 1.58
CA SER A 324 -12.12 -13.80 1.78
C SER A 324 -10.70 -14.11 1.31
N VAL A 325 -10.09 -13.18 0.56
CA VAL A 325 -8.67 -13.24 0.17
C VAL A 325 -7.78 -12.29 0.98
N TYR A 326 -8.31 -11.76 2.08
CA TYR A 326 -7.59 -10.93 3.03
C TYR A 326 -7.82 -11.44 4.45
N PRO A 327 -6.86 -11.23 5.37
CA PRO A 327 -7.05 -11.56 6.77
C PRO A 327 -8.14 -10.67 7.40
N PRO A 328 -8.65 -10.98 8.60
CA PRO A 328 -9.54 -10.09 9.33
C PRO A 328 -8.86 -8.77 9.70
N LEU A 329 -9.55 -7.62 9.59
CA LEU A 329 -9.02 -6.31 9.98
C LEU A 329 -8.57 -6.26 11.46
N SER A 330 -9.17 -7.06 12.34
CA SER A 330 -8.75 -7.17 13.75
C SER A 330 -7.34 -7.72 13.93
N LYS A 331 -6.74 -8.28 12.88
CA LYS A 331 -5.37 -8.83 12.86
C LYS A 331 -4.36 -7.93 12.16
N ILE A 332 -4.75 -6.72 11.78
CA ILE A 332 -3.90 -5.80 11.00
C ILE A 332 -2.59 -5.44 11.71
N ARG A 333 -2.58 -5.34 13.05
CA ARG A 333 -1.36 -5.10 13.84
C ARG A 333 -0.39 -6.28 13.75
N ASP A 334 -0.89 -7.50 13.90
CA ASP A 334 -0.07 -8.71 13.81
C ASP A 334 0.49 -8.86 12.38
N CYS A 335 -0.34 -8.59 11.37
CA CYS A 335 0.05 -8.56 9.96
C CYS A 335 1.12 -7.49 9.68
N SER A 336 1.02 -6.31 10.29
CA SER A 336 2.00 -5.23 10.15
C SER A 336 3.37 -5.63 10.71
N VAL A 337 3.40 -6.36 11.83
CA VAL A 337 4.64 -6.91 12.41
C VAL A 337 5.25 -7.96 11.49
N GLU A 338 4.42 -8.81 10.89
CA GLU A 338 4.88 -9.82 9.92
C GLU A 338 5.55 -9.14 8.71
N ILE A 339 4.89 -8.16 8.10
CA ILE A 339 5.46 -7.35 7.00
C ILE A 339 6.76 -6.69 7.43
N ALA A 340 6.76 -5.95 8.54
CA ALA A 340 7.93 -5.23 9.03
C ALA A 340 9.12 -6.16 9.30
N GLY A 341 8.86 -7.35 9.85
CA GLY A 341 9.88 -8.36 10.11
C GLY A 341 10.49 -8.93 8.82
N ARG A 342 9.67 -9.17 7.79
CA ARG A 342 10.16 -9.62 6.46
C ARG A 342 10.93 -8.52 5.73
N VAL A 343 10.42 -7.28 5.76
CA VAL A 343 11.12 -6.10 5.22
C VAL A 343 12.46 -5.93 5.92
N ALA A 344 12.52 -6.09 7.24
CA ALA A 344 13.77 -5.99 7.98
C ALA A 344 14.78 -7.08 7.58
N LYS A 345 14.34 -8.34 7.44
CA LYS A 345 15.19 -9.43 6.92
C LYS A 345 15.75 -9.09 5.54
N TYR A 346 14.88 -8.71 4.61
CA TYR A 346 15.27 -8.33 3.25
C TYR A 346 16.25 -7.16 3.24
N ALA A 347 16.05 -6.17 4.11
CA ALA A 347 16.89 -4.98 4.18
C ALA A 347 18.34 -5.32 4.54
N TYR A 348 18.56 -6.21 5.52
CA TYR A 348 19.91 -6.67 5.87
C TYR A 348 20.49 -7.62 4.81
N GLU A 349 19.71 -8.54 4.26
CA GLU A 349 20.15 -9.45 3.20
C GLU A 349 20.62 -8.71 1.93
N LYS A 350 19.97 -7.60 1.59
CA LYS A 350 20.34 -6.76 0.44
C LYS A 350 21.32 -5.64 0.77
N GLY A 351 21.72 -5.49 2.04
CA GLY A 351 22.61 -4.42 2.47
C GLY A 351 22.03 -3.01 2.31
N ILE A 352 20.71 -2.86 2.38
CA ILE A 352 20.00 -1.57 2.26
C ILE A 352 19.52 -1.02 3.62
N ALA A 353 19.73 -1.77 4.70
CA ALA A 353 19.49 -1.31 6.07
C ALA A 353 20.61 -0.36 6.55
N SER A 354 20.23 0.64 7.35
CA SER A 354 21.15 1.64 7.92
C SER A 354 21.18 1.63 9.45
N HIS A 355 20.30 0.87 10.09
CA HIS A 355 20.37 0.60 11.52
C HIS A 355 21.46 -0.43 11.81
N TYR A 356 22.45 -0.08 12.64
CA TYR A 356 23.53 -0.99 13.04
C TYR A 356 23.79 -0.89 14.55
N PRO A 357 24.19 -2.01 15.20
CA PRO A 357 24.40 -3.35 14.63
C PRO A 357 23.10 -4.05 14.21
N GLU A 358 23.20 -5.02 13.29
CA GLU A 358 22.05 -5.83 12.86
C GLU A 358 21.42 -6.56 14.06
N PRO A 359 20.11 -6.41 14.32
CA PRO A 359 19.42 -7.12 15.39
C PRO A 359 19.46 -8.63 15.18
N SER A 360 19.72 -9.40 16.24
CA SER A 360 19.70 -10.86 16.18
C SER A 360 18.30 -11.41 15.84
N ASP A 361 17.27 -10.83 16.43
CA ASP A 361 15.86 -11.12 16.14
C ASP A 361 15.15 -9.90 15.56
N LYS A 362 14.92 -9.92 14.24
CA LYS A 362 14.31 -8.82 13.49
C LYS A 362 12.85 -8.61 13.87
N PHE A 363 12.12 -9.69 14.14
CA PHE A 363 10.69 -9.62 14.45
C PHE A 363 10.47 -9.05 15.85
N LYS A 364 11.26 -9.49 16.83
CA LYS A 364 11.26 -8.90 18.16
C LYS A 364 11.70 -7.44 18.14
N PHE A 365 12.70 -7.10 17.33
CA PHE A 365 13.18 -5.74 17.16
C PHE A 365 12.09 -4.80 16.62
N VAL A 366 11.45 -5.13 15.49
CA VAL A 366 10.39 -4.26 14.93
C VAL A 366 9.18 -4.16 15.86
N LYS A 367 8.81 -5.26 16.54
CA LYS A 367 7.71 -5.26 17.50
C LYS A 367 7.99 -4.33 18.69
N ALA A 368 9.23 -4.27 19.16
CA ALA A 368 9.64 -3.36 20.23
C ALA A 368 9.62 -1.87 19.82
N GLN A 369 9.54 -1.56 18.52
CA GLN A 369 9.40 -0.18 18.03
C GLN A 369 7.96 0.28 17.92
N MET A 370 6.98 -0.62 18.02
CA MET A 370 5.56 -0.27 17.93
C MET A 370 5.14 0.65 19.07
N TYR A 371 4.14 1.49 18.80
CA TYR A 371 3.51 2.28 19.85
C TYR A 371 2.78 1.40 20.87
N ASP A 372 3.10 1.62 22.14
CA ASP A 372 2.36 1.10 23.28
C ASP A 372 1.27 2.11 23.67
N TYR A 373 0.03 1.63 23.80
CA TYR A 373 -1.12 2.45 24.18
C TYR A 373 -1.35 2.47 25.69
N HIS A 374 -0.57 1.71 26.48
CA HIS A 374 -0.59 1.81 27.93
C HIS A 374 0.06 3.12 28.38
N TYR A 375 -0.43 3.67 29.49
CA TYR A 375 0.18 4.88 30.07
C TYR A 375 1.57 4.55 30.65
N ASP A 376 2.56 5.35 30.24
CA ASP A 376 3.85 5.37 30.92
C ASP A 376 3.73 6.04 32.30
N CYS A 377 4.58 5.62 33.23
CA CYS A 377 4.68 6.28 34.53
C CYS A 377 5.34 7.66 34.35
N PRO A 378 4.68 8.78 34.73
CA PRO A 378 5.28 10.10 34.65
C PRO A 378 6.26 10.38 35.80
N LEU A 379 6.35 9.48 36.79
CA LEU A 379 7.23 9.62 37.94
C LEU A 379 8.60 9.00 37.63
N PRO A 380 9.70 9.57 38.18
CA PRO A 380 11.02 8.97 38.05
C PRO A 380 11.05 7.57 38.69
N ALA A 381 11.76 6.64 38.06
CA ALA A 381 12.08 5.35 38.67
C ALA A 381 13.07 5.56 39.81
N THR A 382 12.67 5.23 41.04
CA THR A 382 13.56 5.27 42.22
C THR A 382 14.06 3.86 42.56
N TYR A 383 15.31 3.77 42.99
CA TYR A 383 15.92 2.53 43.47
C TYR A 383 16.85 2.84 44.64
N ASP A 384 16.95 1.92 45.59
CA ASP A 384 17.79 2.09 46.77
C ASP A 384 19.27 1.90 46.42
N TRP A 385 20.13 2.67 47.09
CA TRP A 385 21.57 2.42 47.08
C TRP A 385 21.93 1.33 48.09
N PRO A 386 23.01 0.55 47.88
CA PRO A 386 23.48 -0.38 48.89
C PRO A 386 23.79 0.35 50.21
N ASP A 387 23.32 -0.19 51.34
CA ASP A 387 23.42 0.39 52.70
C ASP A 387 24.86 0.74 53.16
N GLN A 388 25.88 0.27 52.44
CA GLN A 388 27.30 0.48 52.75
C GLN A 388 27.89 1.76 52.18
N ILE A 389 27.15 2.56 51.41
CA ILE A 389 27.60 3.89 51.02
C ILE A 389 27.22 4.84 52.15
N SER A 390 28.02 4.84 53.23
CA SER A 390 28.00 5.95 54.15
C SER A 390 28.50 7.16 53.39
N PHE A 391 27.63 8.14 53.18
CA PHE A 391 28.12 9.50 53.08
C PHE A 391 28.76 9.77 54.44
N GLU A 392 30.08 9.66 54.55
CA GLU A 392 30.79 10.23 55.70
C GLU A 392 30.24 11.65 55.84
N GLN A 393 29.52 11.92 56.93
CA GLN A 393 29.10 13.28 57.20
C GLN A 393 30.39 14.11 57.24
N PRO A 394 30.51 15.19 56.45
CA PRO A 394 31.70 16.03 56.54
C PRO A 394 31.90 16.39 58.01
N ILE A 395 33.08 16.06 58.54
CA ILE A 395 33.39 16.29 59.96
C ILE A 395 33.08 17.76 60.25
N PRO A 396 32.21 18.07 61.22
CA PRO A 396 31.92 19.45 61.59
C PRO A 396 33.24 20.17 61.87
N VAL A 397 33.42 21.41 61.40
CA VAL A 397 34.69 22.15 61.58
C VAL A 397 35.13 22.22 63.05
N SER A 398 34.17 22.18 63.99
CA SER A 398 34.40 22.14 65.44
C SER A 398 35.00 20.83 65.97
N GLN A 399 35.01 19.76 65.17
CA GLN A 399 35.54 18.44 65.49
C GLN A 399 36.84 18.12 64.72
N ILE A 400 37.33 19.06 63.89
CA ILE A 400 38.63 18.94 63.23
C ILE A 400 39.74 19.15 64.27
N THR A 401 40.25 18.04 64.81
CA THR A 401 41.50 18.00 65.59
C THR A 401 42.74 17.92 64.68
N GLY A 402 43.93 18.24 65.20
CA GLY A 402 45.18 18.32 64.44
C GLY A 402 45.63 17.02 63.75
N ASP A 403 45.03 15.88 64.07
CA ASP A 403 45.31 14.59 63.41
C ASP A 403 44.54 14.42 62.09
N HIS A 404 43.46 15.17 61.86
CA HIS A 404 42.70 15.14 60.60
C HIS A 404 43.36 15.95 59.48
N LEU A 405 44.40 16.73 59.78
CA LEU A 405 45.16 17.56 58.82
C LEU A 405 46.45 16.86 58.32
N LYS A 406 46.67 15.58 58.66
CA LYS A 406 47.89 14.83 58.34
C LYS A 406 47.73 13.75 57.25
N LYS A 407 46.73 13.85 56.39
CA LYS A 407 46.68 13.05 55.16
C LYS A 407 46.57 13.93 53.93
#